data_AF-A0A661RMH6-F1
#
_entry.id   AF-A0A661RMH6-F1
#
_cell.length_a   1.000
_cell.length_b   1.000
_cell.length_c   1.000
_cell.angle_alpha   90.00
_cell.angle_beta   90.00
_cell.angle_gamma   90.00
#
_symmetry.space_group_name_H-M   'P 1'
#
loop_
_entity.id
_entity.type
_entity.pdbx_description
1 polymer ?
#
loop_
_entity_poly.entity_id
_entity_poly.type
_entity_poly.pdbx_seq_one_letter_code
_entity_poly.pdbx_strand_id
1 'polypeptide(L)'
;MNQTAEKITPIEAGKDLIIFTNALATFDIKEKTIQELEKATDLEITDTASETTVRKFRQVAKSLQVNIEKHRLKLTREFKKKTDTAAGLLEPRVTAVYDKLDSKVKAVEAVKAKKKAEADQIRQEAEDKINSFFVELDTLAKTGLQYNRSSEEIAQDLGRLETFELSVIDFGERFDEAELVKADGIATTQTAFDNRLKWEKDQEESARIKKEKEIEAKKLTDERAEFEAARVVEREKQAEIQAKLDLEREVKEREAAKIAEEQAKKLRLQQEQLEADRKALEDQQAEIKAREEAAYLTVYSAMWDEATRLNMVVVNDSAIAMNADFDRAKAEDEKVRVEQLSAAKARAELVVKDQKKIQAEINRVDLMLSESENYNYHTNEAAQIIADLYISLKTALDVAEKAGLDLG
;
A
#
# COMPACT_ATOMS: atom_id res chain seq x y z
N MET A 1 -69.85 -43.92 105.01
CA MET A 1 -69.96 -43.17 106.29
C MET A 1 -71.27 -42.40 106.27
N ASN A 2 -71.96 -42.42 107.41
CA ASN A 2 -73.34 -41.98 107.66
C ASN A 2 -73.77 -40.71 106.93
N GLN A 3 -74.86 -40.80 106.16
CA GLN A 3 -75.77 -39.69 105.94
C GLN A 3 -77.03 -39.95 106.77
N THR A 4 -77.16 -39.20 107.85
CA THR A 4 -78.42 -39.01 108.58
C THR A 4 -79.43 -38.43 107.59
N ALA A 5 -80.40 -39.24 107.18
CA ALA A 5 -81.56 -38.78 106.45
C ALA A 5 -82.42 -37.96 107.43
N GLU A 6 -82.27 -36.64 107.42
CA GLU A 6 -83.23 -35.74 108.03
C GLU A 6 -84.58 -35.95 107.32
N LYS A 7 -85.53 -36.54 108.04
CA LYS A 7 -86.94 -36.59 107.64
C LYS A 7 -87.48 -35.16 107.68
N ILE A 8 -87.48 -34.49 106.52
CA ILE A 8 -88.22 -33.24 106.32
C ILE A 8 -89.70 -33.56 106.57
N THR A 9 -90.30 -32.90 107.55
CA THR A 9 -91.72 -33.07 107.83
C THR A 9 -92.55 -32.43 106.71
N PRO A 10 -93.73 -32.96 106.34
CA PRO A 10 -94.54 -32.44 105.23
C PRO A 10 -94.96 -30.96 105.38
N ILE A 11 -94.84 -30.38 106.58
CA ILE A 11 -95.10 -28.96 106.87
C ILE A 11 -93.90 -28.07 106.44
N GLU A 12 -92.67 -28.56 106.54
CA GLU A 12 -91.46 -27.84 106.09
C GLU A 12 -91.36 -27.79 104.57
N ALA A 13 -91.68 -28.90 103.90
CA ALA A 13 -91.79 -28.96 102.44
C ALA A 13 -92.81 -27.96 101.88
N GLY A 14 -93.93 -27.73 102.58
CA GLY A 14 -94.94 -26.74 102.20
C GLY A 14 -94.50 -25.28 102.35
N LYS A 15 -93.67 -24.98 103.36
CA LYS A 15 -93.11 -23.63 103.57
C LYS A 15 -92.03 -23.31 102.54
N ASP A 16 -91.16 -24.26 102.24
CA ASP A 16 -90.10 -24.09 101.24
C ASP A 16 -90.67 -23.88 99.83
N LEU A 17 -91.77 -24.56 99.49
CA LEU A 17 -92.48 -24.38 98.22
C LEU A 17 -93.06 -22.95 98.10
N ILE A 18 -93.65 -22.42 99.18
CA ILE A 18 -94.21 -21.06 99.22
C ILE A 18 -93.10 -20.01 99.12
N ILE A 19 -91.99 -20.19 99.85
CA ILE A 19 -90.83 -19.29 99.81
C ILE A 19 -90.23 -19.24 98.41
N PHE A 20 -90.11 -20.40 97.76
CA PHE A 20 -89.59 -20.51 96.40
C PHE A 20 -90.53 -19.90 95.35
N THR A 21 -91.85 -20.12 95.47
CA THR A 21 -92.86 -19.51 94.59
C THR A 21 -92.85 -17.98 94.69
N ASN A 22 -92.66 -17.45 95.91
CA ASN A 22 -92.48 -16.02 96.13
C ASN A 22 -91.17 -15.47 95.53
N ALA A 23 -90.09 -16.27 95.57
CA ALA A 23 -88.83 -15.92 94.94
C ALA A 23 -88.95 -15.83 93.41
N LEU A 24 -89.64 -16.78 92.78
CA LEU A 24 -89.95 -16.78 91.34
C LEU A 24 -90.74 -15.54 90.91
N ALA A 25 -91.79 -15.19 91.67
CA ALA A 25 -92.61 -14.01 91.40
C ALA A 25 -91.82 -12.70 91.51
N THR A 26 -90.79 -12.64 92.35
CA THR A 26 -89.94 -11.45 92.55
C THR A 26 -89.13 -11.10 91.29
N PHE A 27 -88.81 -12.10 90.45
CA PHE A 27 -88.04 -11.93 89.22
C PHE A 27 -88.84 -12.20 87.94
N ASP A 28 -90.16 -12.37 88.04
CA ASP A 28 -91.05 -12.75 86.92
C ASP A 28 -90.59 -14.02 86.18
N ILE A 29 -90.11 -15.01 86.93
CA ILE A 29 -89.65 -16.30 86.40
C ILE A 29 -90.75 -17.33 86.55
N LYS A 30 -91.13 -17.99 85.46
CA LYS A 30 -92.06 -19.13 85.49
C LYS A 30 -91.31 -20.38 85.98
N GLU A 31 -91.92 -21.11 86.91
CA GLU A 31 -91.33 -22.36 87.44
C GLU A 31 -91.03 -23.38 86.34
N LYS A 32 -91.92 -23.45 85.34
CA LYS A 32 -91.76 -24.31 84.16
C LYS A 32 -90.41 -24.07 83.46
N THR A 33 -89.94 -22.84 83.41
CA THR A 33 -88.67 -22.48 82.77
C THR A 33 -87.47 -23.07 83.52
N ILE A 34 -87.48 -23.06 84.86
CA ILE A 34 -86.40 -23.66 85.67
C ILE A 34 -86.43 -25.19 85.54
N GLN A 35 -87.62 -25.80 85.56
CA GLN A 35 -87.76 -27.24 85.38
C GLN A 35 -87.34 -27.72 83.99
N GLU A 36 -87.65 -26.96 82.93
CA GLU A 36 -87.20 -27.24 81.56
C GLU A 36 -85.67 -27.13 81.45
N LEU A 37 -85.06 -26.14 82.11
CA LEU A 37 -83.61 -25.99 82.19
C LEU A 37 -82.93 -27.13 82.95
N GLU A 38 -83.50 -27.58 84.06
CA GLU A 38 -82.98 -28.70 84.84
C GLU A 38 -83.06 -30.01 84.04
N LYS A 39 -84.19 -30.29 83.39
CA LYS A 39 -84.32 -31.45 82.50
C LYS A 39 -83.32 -31.39 81.34
N ALA A 40 -83.04 -30.20 80.81
CA ALA A 40 -82.03 -30.03 79.77
C ALA A 40 -80.61 -30.36 80.27
N THR A 41 -80.34 -30.31 81.58
CA THR A 41 -79.03 -30.74 82.11
C THR A 41 -78.82 -32.24 82.01
N ASP A 42 -79.88 -33.04 81.89
CA ASP A 42 -79.79 -34.50 81.72
C ASP A 42 -79.74 -34.90 80.24
N LEU A 43 -80.04 -33.98 79.31
CA LEU A 43 -80.00 -34.24 77.87
C LEU A 43 -78.56 -34.52 77.41
N GLU A 44 -78.33 -35.69 76.83
CA GLU A 44 -77.06 -36.03 76.19
C GLU A 44 -76.96 -35.40 74.80
N ILE A 45 -75.77 -34.95 74.42
CA ILE A 45 -75.51 -34.42 73.08
C ILE A 45 -75.05 -35.59 72.20
N THR A 46 -75.93 -36.10 71.35
CA THR A 46 -75.68 -37.24 70.46
C THR A 46 -75.63 -36.83 68.99
N ASP A 47 -76.22 -35.68 68.64
CA ASP A 47 -76.34 -35.17 67.28
C ASP A 47 -76.36 -33.62 67.24
N THR A 48 -76.48 -33.05 66.05
CA THR A 48 -76.51 -31.59 65.87
C THR A 48 -77.78 -30.94 66.45
N ALA A 49 -78.90 -31.68 66.50
CA ALA A 49 -80.17 -31.17 67.00
C ALA A 49 -80.18 -31.04 68.54
N SER A 50 -79.69 -32.06 69.23
CA SER A 50 -79.46 -32.07 70.68
C SER A 50 -78.42 -31.02 71.09
N GLU A 51 -77.32 -30.87 70.35
CA GLU A 51 -76.35 -29.79 70.58
C GLU A 51 -76.98 -28.40 70.49
N THR A 52 -77.77 -28.16 69.44
CA THR A 52 -78.48 -26.88 69.24
C THR A 52 -79.45 -26.60 70.39
N THR A 53 -80.12 -27.63 70.88
CA THR A 53 -81.08 -27.55 71.98
C THR A 53 -80.36 -27.20 73.30
N VAL A 54 -79.26 -27.89 73.63
CA VAL A 54 -78.45 -27.59 74.83
C VAL A 54 -77.87 -26.17 74.77
N ARG A 55 -77.42 -25.71 73.60
CA ARG A 55 -76.93 -24.33 73.40
C ARG A 55 -78.01 -23.28 73.67
N LYS A 56 -79.25 -23.52 73.21
CA LYS A 56 -80.39 -22.63 73.49
C LYS A 56 -80.67 -22.57 74.99
N PHE A 57 -80.74 -23.71 75.67
CA PHE A 57 -80.97 -23.76 77.12
C PHE A 57 -79.84 -23.11 77.92
N ARG A 58 -78.58 -23.28 77.52
CA ARG A 58 -77.43 -22.56 78.09
C ARG A 58 -77.62 -21.04 78.02
N GLN A 59 -78.05 -20.52 76.86
CA GLN A 59 -78.28 -19.09 76.67
C GLN A 59 -79.44 -18.58 77.54
N VAL A 60 -80.52 -19.37 77.66
CA VAL A 60 -81.65 -19.06 78.55
C VAL A 60 -81.20 -19.02 80.02
N ALA A 61 -80.43 -20.01 80.49
CA ALA A 61 -79.89 -20.03 81.86
C ALA A 61 -78.99 -18.80 82.13
N LYS A 62 -78.08 -18.47 81.20
CA LYS A 62 -77.25 -17.26 81.30
C LYS A 62 -78.07 -15.98 81.38
N SER A 63 -79.13 -15.89 80.58
CA SER A 63 -80.02 -14.72 80.56
C SER A 63 -80.76 -14.57 81.89
N LEU A 64 -81.22 -15.68 82.49
CA LEU A 64 -81.83 -15.69 83.81
C LEU A 64 -80.85 -15.27 84.90
N GLN A 65 -79.61 -15.77 84.89
CA GLN A 65 -78.57 -15.36 85.84
C GLN A 65 -78.33 -13.84 85.77
N VAL A 66 -78.18 -13.30 84.55
CA VAL A 66 -78.01 -11.85 84.33
C VAL A 66 -79.24 -11.06 84.77
N ASN A 67 -80.45 -11.56 84.55
CA ASN A 67 -81.67 -10.88 84.97
C ASN A 67 -81.82 -10.84 86.49
N ILE A 68 -81.55 -11.95 87.18
CA ILE A 68 -81.56 -12.01 88.65
C ILE A 68 -80.56 -11.01 89.22
N GLU A 69 -79.32 -10.99 88.71
CA GLU A 69 -78.28 -10.07 89.17
C GLU A 69 -78.65 -8.59 88.91
N LYS A 70 -79.13 -8.28 87.70
CA LYS A 70 -79.57 -6.91 87.37
C LYS A 70 -80.73 -6.44 88.24
N HIS A 71 -81.71 -7.31 88.53
CA HIS A 71 -82.84 -6.97 89.39
C HIS A 71 -82.43 -6.83 90.86
N ARG A 72 -81.51 -7.68 91.33
CA ARG A 72 -80.91 -7.57 92.68
C ARG A 72 -80.24 -6.21 92.88
N LEU A 73 -79.47 -5.74 91.90
CA LEU A 73 -78.73 -4.48 91.97
C LEU A 73 -79.60 -3.21 91.80
N LYS A 74 -80.77 -3.30 91.15
CA LYS A 74 -81.61 -2.13 90.83
C LYS A 74 -82.50 -1.63 91.97
N LEU A 75 -82.80 -2.42 93.00
CA LEU A 75 -83.77 -2.05 94.04
C LEU A 75 -83.12 -1.32 95.24
N THR A 76 -83.64 -0.13 95.57
CA THR A 76 -83.23 0.66 96.75
C THR A 76 -83.85 0.15 98.06
N ARG A 77 -83.21 0.53 99.18
CA ARG A 77 -83.20 -0.07 100.54
C ARG A 77 -84.45 -0.78 101.10
N GLU A 78 -85.68 -0.43 100.73
CA GLU A 78 -86.90 -1.02 101.32
C GLU A 78 -87.25 -2.42 100.79
N PHE A 79 -86.93 -2.73 99.53
CA PHE A 79 -87.20 -4.06 98.93
C PHE A 79 -85.96 -4.95 98.87
N LYS A 80 -84.78 -4.38 99.13
CA LYS A 80 -83.47 -5.04 99.00
C LYS A 80 -83.37 -6.36 99.76
N LYS A 81 -83.82 -6.41 101.02
CA LYS A 81 -83.73 -7.64 101.85
C LYS A 81 -84.54 -8.82 101.28
N LYS A 82 -85.73 -8.54 100.73
CA LYS A 82 -86.58 -9.58 100.10
C LYS A 82 -85.98 -10.04 98.77
N THR A 83 -85.49 -9.12 97.96
CA THR A 83 -84.85 -9.43 96.67
C THR A 83 -83.53 -10.18 96.85
N ASP A 84 -82.70 -9.81 97.83
CA ASP A 84 -81.45 -10.51 98.15
C ASP A 84 -81.72 -11.94 98.61
N THR A 85 -82.78 -12.15 99.41
CA THR A 85 -83.18 -13.49 99.87
C THR A 85 -83.72 -14.34 98.71
N ALA A 86 -84.55 -13.76 97.84
CA ALA A 86 -85.07 -14.42 96.65
C ALA A 86 -83.94 -14.74 95.64
N ALA A 87 -82.98 -13.83 95.46
CA ALA A 87 -81.79 -14.06 94.63
C ALA A 87 -80.93 -15.20 95.20
N GLY A 88 -80.70 -15.21 96.52
CA GLY A 88 -79.93 -16.26 97.20
C GLY A 88 -80.51 -17.67 97.03
N LEU A 89 -81.82 -17.80 96.74
CA LEU A 89 -82.47 -19.07 96.45
C LEU A 89 -82.39 -19.48 94.97
N LEU A 90 -82.50 -18.52 94.05
CA LEU A 90 -82.57 -18.78 92.60
C LEU A 90 -81.21 -18.76 91.92
N GLU A 91 -80.31 -17.85 92.31
CA GLU A 91 -79.00 -17.66 91.72
C GLU A 91 -78.14 -18.94 91.77
N PRO A 92 -78.01 -19.67 92.90
CA PRO A 92 -77.24 -20.91 92.93
C PRO A 92 -77.82 -22.00 92.03
N ARG A 93 -79.16 -22.12 91.97
CA ARG A 93 -79.87 -23.12 91.18
C ARG A 93 -79.70 -22.87 89.68
N VAL A 94 -79.88 -21.62 89.24
CA VAL A 94 -79.67 -21.21 87.84
C VAL A 94 -78.20 -21.30 87.44
N THR A 95 -77.28 -20.92 88.34
CA THR A 95 -75.83 -21.01 88.10
C THR A 95 -75.38 -22.46 87.93
N ALA A 96 -75.83 -23.37 88.81
CA ALA A 96 -75.51 -24.79 88.70
C ALA A 96 -76.01 -25.41 87.38
N VAL A 97 -77.19 -25.00 86.91
CA VAL A 97 -77.72 -25.45 85.61
C VAL A 97 -76.91 -24.85 84.45
N TYR A 98 -76.59 -23.56 84.50
CA TYR A 98 -75.75 -22.91 83.50
C TYR A 98 -74.38 -23.58 83.39
N ASP A 99 -73.69 -23.82 84.51
CA ASP A 99 -72.36 -24.41 84.53
C ASP A 99 -72.35 -25.82 83.94
N LYS A 100 -73.39 -26.63 84.22
CA LYS A 100 -73.56 -27.96 83.62
C LYS A 100 -73.77 -27.89 82.10
N LEU A 101 -74.65 -27.00 81.63
CA LEU A 101 -74.93 -26.84 80.19
C LEU A 101 -73.72 -26.24 79.44
N ASP A 102 -73.03 -25.27 80.03
CA ASP A 102 -71.82 -24.65 79.48
C ASP A 102 -70.68 -25.66 79.38
N SER A 103 -70.48 -26.50 80.41
CA SER A 103 -69.49 -27.57 80.40
C SER A 103 -69.77 -28.60 79.30
N LYS A 104 -71.03 -28.99 79.08
CA LYS A 104 -71.43 -29.90 77.98
C LYS A 104 -71.12 -29.31 76.60
N VAL A 105 -71.49 -28.04 76.38
CA VAL A 105 -71.21 -27.36 75.10
C VAL A 105 -69.71 -27.23 74.86
N LYS A 106 -68.93 -26.84 75.87
CA LYS A 106 -67.47 -26.72 75.79
C LYS A 106 -66.79 -28.05 75.51
N ALA A 107 -67.25 -29.15 76.11
CA ALA A 107 -66.71 -30.48 75.86
C ALA A 107 -66.89 -30.90 74.38
N VAL A 108 -68.06 -30.64 73.80
CA VAL A 108 -68.33 -30.92 72.37
C VAL A 108 -67.49 -30.03 71.45
N GLU A 109 -67.34 -28.74 71.77
CA GLU A 109 -66.49 -27.82 71.01
C GLU A 109 -65.01 -28.23 71.06
N ALA A 110 -64.52 -28.67 72.22
CA ALA A 110 -63.15 -29.17 72.37
C ALA A 110 -62.92 -30.44 71.53
N VAL A 111 -63.88 -31.37 71.49
CA VAL A 111 -63.79 -32.58 70.64
C VAL A 111 -63.82 -32.21 69.16
N LYS A 112 -64.68 -31.29 68.73
CA LYS A 112 -64.70 -30.81 67.33
C LYS A 112 -63.41 -30.12 66.94
N ALA A 113 -62.88 -29.25 67.81
CA ALA A 113 -61.62 -28.55 67.57
C ALA A 113 -60.45 -29.54 67.49
N LYS A 114 -60.40 -30.55 68.37
CA LYS A 114 -59.38 -31.60 68.32
C LYS A 114 -59.45 -32.42 67.03
N LYS A 115 -60.64 -32.88 66.62
CA LYS A 115 -60.83 -33.60 65.35
C LYS A 115 -60.45 -32.76 64.14
N LYS A 116 -60.77 -31.45 64.16
CA LYS A 116 -60.36 -30.54 63.10
C LYS A 116 -58.84 -30.38 63.06
N ALA A 117 -58.20 -30.17 64.21
CA ALA A 117 -56.74 -30.07 64.29
C ALA A 117 -56.03 -31.36 63.82
N GLU A 118 -56.54 -32.53 64.20
CA GLU A 118 -56.03 -33.83 63.71
C GLU A 118 -56.20 -33.97 62.19
N ALA A 119 -57.35 -33.58 61.63
CA ALA A 119 -57.59 -33.61 60.19
C ALA A 119 -56.71 -32.62 59.42
N ASP A 120 -56.54 -31.40 59.94
CA ASP A 120 -55.67 -30.38 59.37
C ASP A 120 -54.20 -30.84 59.42
N GLN A 121 -53.78 -31.50 60.52
CA GLN A 121 -52.44 -32.07 60.65
C GLN A 121 -52.19 -33.19 59.64
N ILE A 122 -53.11 -34.16 59.49
CA ILE A 122 -52.98 -35.24 58.49
C ILE A 122 -52.88 -34.67 57.08
N ARG A 123 -53.69 -33.66 56.76
CA ARG A 123 -53.65 -33.00 55.45
C ARG A 123 -52.31 -32.30 55.23
N GLN A 124 -51.80 -31.60 56.23
CA GLN A 124 -50.52 -30.91 56.13
C GLN A 124 -49.36 -31.89 55.99
N GLU A 125 -49.36 -32.99 56.73
CA GLU A 125 -48.37 -34.08 56.58
C GLU A 125 -48.40 -34.69 55.16
N ALA A 126 -49.59 -34.83 54.56
CA ALA A 126 -49.72 -35.30 53.18
C ALA A 126 -49.19 -34.27 52.16
N GLU A 127 -49.54 -32.98 52.31
CA GLU A 127 -49.04 -31.90 51.45
C GLU A 127 -47.51 -31.75 51.55
N ASP A 128 -46.95 -31.83 52.77
CA ASP A 128 -45.50 -31.77 53.01
C ASP A 128 -44.77 -32.95 52.36
N LYS A 129 -45.36 -34.16 52.41
CA LYS A 129 -44.81 -35.34 51.74
C LYS A 129 -44.78 -35.15 50.22
N ILE A 130 -45.86 -34.66 49.61
CA ILE A 130 -45.92 -34.36 48.17
C ILE A 130 -44.87 -33.30 47.81
N ASN A 131 -44.75 -32.24 48.60
CA ASN A 131 -43.75 -31.20 48.37
C ASN A 131 -42.31 -31.73 48.48
N SER A 132 -42.04 -32.67 49.39
CA SER A 132 -40.74 -33.34 49.47
C SER A 132 -40.39 -34.08 48.18
N PHE A 133 -41.34 -34.80 47.59
CA PHE A 133 -41.12 -35.48 46.30
C PHE A 133 -40.88 -34.51 45.14
N PHE A 134 -41.58 -33.37 45.14
CA PHE A 134 -41.31 -32.30 44.17
C PHE A 134 -39.91 -31.71 44.32
N VAL A 135 -39.42 -31.52 45.55
CA VAL A 135 -38.06 -31.02 45.78
C VAL A 135 -37.02 -32.00 45.25
N GLU A 136 -37.22 -33.30 45.45
CA GLU A 136 -36.34 -34.34 44.91
C GLU A 136 -36.33 -34.33 43.37
N LEU A 137 -37.51 -34.30 42.75
CA LEU A 137 -37.66 -34.22 41.30
C LEU A 137 -37.02 -32.95 40.71
N ASP A 138 -37.26 -31.80 41.31
CA ASP A 138 -36.72 -30.51 40.88
C ASP A 138 -35.19 -30.47 41.04
N THR A 139 -34.67 -31.05 42.12
CA THR A 139 -33.22 -31.20 42.31
C THR A 139 -32.62 -32.04 41.19
N LEU A 140 -33.23 -33.18 40.87
CA LEU A 140 -32.77 -34.06 39.79
C LEU A 140 -32.82 -33.34 38.43
N ALA A 141 -33.92 -32.63 38.13
CA ALA A 141 -34.10 -31.87 36.91
C ALA A 141 -33.08 -30.74 36.72
N LYS A 142 -32.59 -30.14 37.82
CA LYS A 142 -31.61 -29.05 37.79
C LYS A 142 -30.16 -29.51 37.89
N THR A 143 -29.91 -30.76 38.30
CA THR A 143 -28.56 -31.25 38.58
C THR A 143 -27.67 -31.26 37.32
N GLY A 144 -28.21 -31.65 36.17
CA GLY A 144 -27.50 -31.62 34.88
C GLY A 144 -27.23 -30.21 34.34
N LEU A 145 -27.83 -29.17 34.93
CA LEU A 145 -27.66 -27.77 34.51
C LEU A 145 -26.59 -27.03 35.34
N GLN A 146 -25.97 -27.71 36.31
CA GLN A 146 -24.92 -27.11 37.12
C GLN A 146 -23.70 -26.76 36.28
N TYR A 147 -23.03 -25.65 36.64
CA TYR A 147 -21.84 -25.20 35.95
C TYR A 147 -20.68 -26.19 36.07
N ASN A 148 -19.83 -26.23 35.05
CA ASN A 148 -18.58 -27.00 34.98
C ASN A 148 -18.73 -28.53 35.01
N ARG A 149 -19.91 -29.08 34.70
CA ARG A 149 -20.06 -30.52 34.48
C ARG A 149 -19.53 -30.94 33.12
N SER A 150 -18.97 -32.14 33.05
CA SER A 150 -18.57 -32.76 31.76
C SER A 150 -19.79 -33.28 31.01
N SER A 151 -19.65 -33.53 29.70
CA SER A 151 -20.74 -34.15 28.93
C SER A 151 -21.12 -35.53 29.49
N GLU A 152 -20.16 -36.30 29.99
CA GLU A 152 -20.40 -37.62 30.60
C GLU A 152 -21.22 -37.52 31.90
N GLU A 153 -20.91 -36.54 32.76
CA GLU A 153 -21.68 -36.31 34.00
C GLU A 153 -23.13 -35.90 33.69
N ILE A 154 -23.32 -35.00 32.73
CA ILE A 154 -24.67 -34.58 32.32
C ILE A 154 -25.46 -35.75 31.71
N ALA A 155 -24.81 -36.63 30.94
CA ALA A 155 -25.44 -37.84 30.40
C ALA A 155 -25.91 -38.79 31.51
N GLN A 156 -25.12 -38.93 32.59
CA GLN A 156 -25.53 -39.74 33.75
C GLN A 156 -26.73 -39.13 34.48
N ASP A 157 -26.76 -37.79 34.65
CA ASP A 157 -27.90 -37.11 35.26
C ASP A 157 -29.16 -37.24 34.43
N LEU A 158 -29.05 -37.07 33.10
CA LEU A 158 -30.14 -37.28 32.17
C LEU A 158 -30.69 -38.70 32.28
N GLY A 159 -29.82 -39.72 32.28
CA GLY A 159 -30.23 -41.11 32.45
C GLY A 159 -30.98 -41.35 33.76
N ARG A 160 -30.50 -40.77 34.88
CA ARG A 160 -31.22 -40.83 36.17
C ARG A 160 -32.59 -40.20 36.06
N LEU A 161 -32.70 -39.02 35.46
CA LEU A 161 -33.97 -38.30 35.29
C LEU A 161 -34.94 -39.06 34.38
N GLU A 162 -34.49 -39.65 33.28
CA GLU A 162 -35.32 -40.50 32.41
C GLU A 162 -35.88 -41.72 33.15
N THR A 163 -35.02 -42.39 33.94
CA THR A 163 -35.40 -43.57 34.74
C THR A 163 -36.18 -43.25 36.02
N PHE A 164 -36.31 -41.98 36.41
CA PHE A 164 -37.03 -41.60 37.63
C PHE A 164 -38.52 -41.91 37.50
N GLU A 165 -39.02 -42.88 38.26
CA GLU A 165 -40.42 -43.31 38.18
C GLU A 165 -41.33 -42.35 38.96
N LEU A 166 -42.33 -41.79 38.27
CA LEU A 166 -43.40 -41.03 38.90
C LEU A 166 -44.53 -41.96 39.28
N SER A 167 -45.04 -41.80 40.49
CA SER A 167 -46.10 -42.62 41.07
C SER A 167 -47.30 -41.74 41.43
N VAL A 168 -48.48 -42.11 40.93
CA VAL A 168 -49.75 -41.43 41.26
C VAL A 168 -50.02 -41.45 42.76
N ILE A 169 -49.53 -42.48 43.46
CA ILE A 169 -49.69 -42.61 44.92
C ILE A 169 -48.86 -41.55 45.66
N ASP A 170 -47.68 -41.22 45.15
CA ASP A 170 -46.73 -40.33 45.84
C ASP A 170 -47.01 -38.85 45.55
N PHE A 171 -47.46 -38.52 44.33
CA PHE A 171 -47.77 -37.15 43.91
C PHE A 171 -49.27 -36.78 44.01
N GLY A 172 -50.16 -37.76 44.13
CA GLY A 172 -51.61 -37.54 44.31
C GLY A 172 -52.22 -36.68 43.20
N GLU A 173 -52.96 -35.64 43.60
CA GLU A 173 -53.61 -34.70 42.67
C GLU A 173 -52.63 -33.86 41.85
N ARG A 174 -51.34 -33.84 42.20
CA ARG A 174 -50.28 -33.09 41.50
C ARG A 174 -49.42 -33.95 40.57
N PHE A 175 -49.87 -35.17 40.26
CA PHE A 175 -49.14 -36.08 39.37
C PHE A 175 -48.85 -35.46 37.99
N ASP A 176 -49.85 -34.84 37.36
CA ASP A 176 -49.69 -34.19 36.04
C ASP A 176 -48.63 -33.07 36.06
N GLU A 177 -48.54 -32.33 37.17
CA GLU A 177 -47.51 -31.31 37.34
C GLU A 177 -46.12 -31.93 37.47
N ALA A 178 -45.99 -33.06 38.16
CA ALA A 178 -44.74 -33.79 38.27
C ALA A 178 -44.29 -34.35 36.90
N GLU A 179 -45.22 -34.84 36.07
CA GLU A 179 -44.90 -35.27 34.70
C GLU A 179 -44.35 -34.12 33.85
N LEU A 180 -44.95 -32.93 33.96
CA LEU A 180 -44.48 -31.73 33.27
C LEU A 180 -43.08 -31.32 33.73
N VAL A 181 -42.82 -31.30 35.04
CA VAL A 181 -41.49 -30.97 35.58
C VAL A 181 -40.44 -31.97 35.10
N LYS A 182 -40.76 -33.27 35.11
CA LYS A 182 -39.86 -34.32 34.60
C LYS A 182 -39.56 -34.10 33.11
N ALA A 183 -40.60 -33.90 32.29
CA ALA A 183 -40.44 -33.71 30.85
C ALA A 183 -39.61 -32.47 30.50
N ASP A 184 -39.86 -31.34 31.17
CA ASP A 184 -39.09 -30.11 30.98
C ASP A 184 -37.64 -30.26 31.45
N GLY A 185 -37.43 -30.94 32.58
CA GLY A 185 -36.10 -31.28 33.08
C GLY A 185 -35.30 -32.13 32.10
N ILE A 186 -35.92 -33.14 31.48
CA ILE A 186 -35.30 -33.98 30.45
C ILE A 186 -34.91 -33.13 29.24
N ALA A 187 -35.84 -32.32 28.71
CA ALA A 187 -35.58 -31.49 27.53
C ALA A 187 -34.44 -30.49 27.77
N THR A 188 -34.43 -29.84 28.94
CA THR A 188 -33.41 -28.85 29.29
C THR A 188 -32.05 -29.50 29.53
N THR A 189 -32.01 -30.64 30.22
CA THR A 189 -30.78 -31.41 30.47
C THR A 189 -30.20 -31.99 29.18
N GLN A 190 -31.04 -32.51 28.28
CA GLN A 190 -30.62 -32.98 26.95
C GLN A 190 -29.97 -31.84 26.14
N THR A 191 -30.57 -30.65 26.15
CA THR A 191 -30.00 -29.48 25.47
C THR A 191 -28.65 -29.08 26.06
N ALA A 192 -28.52 -29.13 27.40
CA ALA A 192 -27.25 -28.87 28.08
C ALA A 192 -26.17 -29.91 27.70
N PHE A 193 -26.55 -31.19 27.62
CA PHE A 193 -25.68 -32.28 27.19
C PHE A 193 -25.15 -32.05 25.78
N ASP A 194 -26.02 -31.79 24.80
CA ASP A 194 -25.63 -31.61 23.41
C ASP A 194 -24.68 -30.41 23.23
N ASN A 195 -24.97 -29.31 23.92
CA ASN A 195 -24.12 -28.13 23.91
C ASN A 195 -22.74 -28.42 24.53
N ARG A 196 -22.71 -29.15 25.65
CA ARG A 196 -21.47 -29.49 26.33
C ARG A 196 -20.62 -30.44 25.49
N LEU A 197 -21.24 -31.48 24.93
CA LEU A 197 -20.59 -32.44 24.06
C LEU A 197 -19.96 -31.76 22.83
N LYS A 198 -20.67 -30.81 22.22
CA LYS A 198 -20.13 -30.03 21.11
C LYS A 198 -18.93 -29.19 21.55
N TRP A 199 -19.03 -28.48 22.67
CA TRP A 199 -17.92 -27.67 23.18
C TRP A 199 -16.68 -28.51 23.48
N GLU A 200 -16.84 -29.69 24.08
CA GLU A 200 -15.72 -30.59 24.38
C GLU A 200 -15.03 -31.10 23.10
N LYS A 201 -15.80 -31.46 22.06
CA LYS A 201 -15.26 -31.81 20.74
C LYS A 201 -14.53 -30.65 20.08
N ASP A 202 -15.09 -29.45 20.13
CA ASP A 202 -14.47 -28.24 19.56
C ASP A 202 -13.14 -27.91 20.28
N GLN A 203 -13.06 -28.14 21.60
CA GLN A 203 -11.82 -27.98 22.37
C GLN A 203 -10.75 -29.00 21.96
N GLU A 204 -11.14 -30.28 21.79
CA GLU A 204 -10.23 -31.33 21.36
C GLU A 204 -9.68 -31.06 19.95
N GLU A 205 -10.54 -30.65 19.01
CA GLU A 205 -10.13 -30.29 17.66
C GLU A 205 -9.22 -29.05 17.65
N SER A 206 -9.55 -28.01 18.42
CA SER A 206 -8.71 -26.82 18.57
C SER A 206 -7.33 -27.18 19.14
N ALA A 207 -7.27 -28.07 20.13
CA ALA A 207 -6.02 -28.57 20.68
C ALA A 207 -5.21 -29.37 19.64
N ARG A 208 -5.86 -30.20 18.82
CA ARG A 208 -5.22 -30.92 17.70
C ARG A 208 -4.63 -29.95 16.67
N ILE A 209 -5.42 -28.99 16.21
CA ILE A 209 -4.99 -27.96 15.24
C ILE A 209 -3.82 -27.15 15.80
N LYS A 210 -3.85 -26.79 17.08
CA LYS A 210 -2.75 -26.07 17.72
C LYS A 210 -1.46 -26.90 17.72
N LYS A 211 -1.53 -28.19 18.06
CA LYS A 211 -0.37 -29.10 17.98
C LYS A 211 0.14 -29.24 16.54
N GLU A 212 -0.74 -29.38 15.57
CA GLU A 212 -0.37 -29.43 14.14
C GLU A 212 0.36 -28.17 13.69
N LYS A 213 -0.15 -26.98 14.07
CA LYS A 213 0.52 -25.69 13.80
C LYS A 213 1.87 -25.57 14.49
N GLU A 214 2.00 -26.05 15.73
CA GLU A 214 3.29 -26.06 16.43
C GLU A 214 4.31 -26.99 15.75
N ILE A 215 3.88 -28.13 15.20
CA ILE A 215 4.73 -29.03 14.42
C ILE A 215 5.11 -28.42 13.08
N GLU A 216 4.17 -27.82 12.36
CA GLU A 216 4.42 -27.17 11.08
C GLU A 216 5.37 -25.98 11.23
N ALA A 217 5.20 -25.16 12.27
CA ALA A 217 6.11 -24.07 12.58
C ALA A 217 7.54 -24.57 12.83
N LYS A 218 7.72 -25.69 13.53
CA LYS A 218 9.04 -26.31 13.73
C LYS A 218 9.66 -26.81 12.43
N LYS A 219 8.89 -27.49 11.58
CA LYS A 219 9.37 -27.91 10.26
C LYS A 219 9.82 -26.72 9.42
N LEU A 220 9.05 -25.63 9.44
CA LEU A 220 9.37 -24.43 8.69
C LEU A 220 10.61 -23.70 9.22
N THR A 221 10.90 -23.79 10.53
CA THR A 221 12.17 -23.29 11.08
C THR A 221 13.35 -24.17 10.68
N ASP A 222 13.18 -25.50 10.67
CA ASP A 222 14.24 -26.43 10.27
C ASP A 222 14.56 -26.28 8.77
N GLU A 223 13.54 -26.18 7.91
CA GLU A 223 13.70 -25.92 6.47
C GLU A 223 14.40 -24.58 6.19
N ARG A 224 14.13 -23.54 6.97
CA ARG A 224 14.84 -22.25 6.85
C ARG A 224 16.30 -22.38 7.23
N ALA A 225 16.62 -23.13 8.29
CA ALA A 225 18.00 -23.36 8.70
C ALA A 225 18.78 -24.17 7.66
N GLU A 226 18.16 -25.20 7.06
CA GLU A 226 18.74 -25.97 5.97
C GLU A 226 18.98 -25.10 4.72
N PHE A 227 18.04 -24.23 4.36
CA PHE A 227 18.19 -23.32 3.24
C PHE A 227 19.30 -22.29 3.45
N GLU A 228 19.42 -21.73 4.66
CA GLU A 228 20.51 -20.82 5.01
C GLU A 228 21.87 -21.54 4.99
N ALA A 229 21.96 -22.76 5.52
CA ALA A 229 23.17 -23.57 5.45
C ALA A 229 23.56 -23.88 3.99
N ALA A 230 22.60 -24.22 3.13
CA ALA A 230 22.83 -24.43 1.71
C ALA A 230 23.35 -23.17 1.00
N ARG A 231 22.81 -21.99 1.33
CA ARG A 231 23.32 -20.70 0.80
C ARG A 231 24.74 -20.38 1.23
N VAL A 232 25.12 -20.74 2.46
CA VAL A 232 26.51 -20.54 2.94
C VAL A 232 27.47 -21.40 2.12
N VAL A 233 27.16 -22.69 1.93
CA VAL A 233 27.97 -23.60 1.10
C VAL A 233 28.05 -23.12 -0.36
N GLU A 234 26.95 -22.61 -0.92
CA GLU A 234 26.96 -22.07 -2.29
C GLU A 234 27.82 -20.81 -2.41
N ARG A 235 27.77 -19.90 -1.42
CA ARG A 235 28.65 -18.72 -1.38
C ARG A 235 30.12 -19.09 -1.24
N GLU A 236 30.45 -20.09 -0.43
CA GLU A 236 31.82 -20.59 -0.30
C GLU A 236 32.32 -21.17 -1.63
N LYS A 237 31.49 -21.94 -2.34
CA LYS A 237 31.82 -22.44 -3.69
C LYS A 237 32.03 -21.31 -4.70
N GLN A 238 31.17 -20.29 -4.67
CA GLN A 238 31.34 -19.12 -5.54
C GLN A 238 32.62 -18.34 -5.23
N ALA A 239 32.97 -18.19 -3.94
CA ALA A 239 34.22 -17.56 -3.53
C ALA A 239 35.44 -18.37 -3.97
N GLU A 240 35.40 -19.71 -3.89
CA GLU A 240 36.49 -20.58 -4.37
C GLU A 240 36.65 -20.49 -5.90
N ILE A 241 35.56 -20.45 -6.65
CA ILE A 241 35.58 -20.27 -8.12
C ILE A 241 36.18 -18.90 -8.47
N GLN A 242 35.76 -17.84 -7.78
CA GLN A 242 36.28 -16.49 -8.01
C GLN A 242 37.78 -16.41 -7.71
N ALA A 243 38.24 -16.99 -6.59
CA ALA A 243 39.65 -17.05 -6.24
C ALA A 243 40.49 -17.79 -7.31
N LYS A 244 39.96 -18.89 -7.88
CA LYS A 244 40.64 -19.60 -8.99
C LYS A 244 40.72 -18.76 -10.25
N LEU A 245 39.65 -18.03 -10.60
CA LEU A 245 39.63 -17.14 -11.77
C LEU A 245 40.60 -15.97 -11.62
N ASP A 246 40.71 -15.38 -10.42
CA ASP A 246 41.62 -14.26 -10.17
C ASP A 246 43.09 -14.72 -10.23
N LEU A 247 43.39 -15.94 -9.75
CA LEU A 247 44.72 -16.54 -9.85
C LEU A 247 45.11 -16.85 -11.31
N GLU A 248 44.16 -17.32 -12.12
CA GLU A 248 44.38 -17.54 -13.57
C GLU A 248 44.64 -16.23 -14.32
N ARG A 249 43.95 -15.14 -13.93
CA ARG A 249 44.19 -13.80 -14.49
C ARG A 249 45.58 -13.29 -14.12
N GLU A 250 45.98 -13.42 -12.87
CA GLU A 250 47.30 -12.97 -12.41
C GLU A 250 48.44 -13.71 -13.14
N VAL A 251 48.28 -15.02 -13.38
CA VAL A 251 49.25 -15.80 -14.17
C VAL A 251 49.33 -15.28 -15.61
N LYS A 252 48.17 -15.07 -16.27
CA LYS A 252 48.13 -14.54 -17.65
C LYS A 252 48.73 -13.13 -17.76
N GLU A 253 48.48 -12.26 -16.77
CA GLU A 253 49.06 -10.91 -16.74
C GLU A 253 50.58 -10.95 -16.56
N ARG A 254 51.11 -11.84 -15.71
CA ARG A 254 52.56 -12.04 -15.55
C ARG A 254 53.20 -12.60 -16.82
N GLU A 255 52.55 -13.52 -17.52
CA GLU A 255 53.04 -14.05 -18.80
C GLU A 255 53.02 -12.98 -19.89
N ALA A 256 51.96 -12.19 -19.98
CA ALA A 256 51.87 -11.06 -20.92
C ALA A 256 52.95 -10.00 -20.64
N ALA A 257 53.22 -9.69 -19.37
CA ALA A 257 54.26 -8.76 -18.98
C ALA A 257 55.67 -9.25 -19.36
N LYS A 258 55.96 -10.55 -19.19
CA LYS A 258 57.23 -11.14 -19.65
C LYS A 258 57.40 -11.06 -21.16
N ILE A 259 56.35 -11.37 -21.92
CA ILE A 259 56.38 -11.28 -23.40
C ILE A 259 56.62 -9.83 -23.84
N ALA A 260 55.98 -8.86 -23.18
CA ALA A 260 56.19 -7.43 -23.47
C ALA A 260 57.63 -6.98 -23.16
N GLU A 261 58.23 -7.46 -22.06
CA GLU A 261 59.61 -7.15 -21.70
C GLU A 261 60.62 -7.74 -22.70
N GLU A 262 60.41 -8.97 -23.16
CA GLU A 262 61.24 -9.61 -24.19
C GLU A 262 61.15 -8.88 -25.54
N GLN A 263 59.96 -8.44 -25.94
CA GLN A 263 59.77 -7.64 -27.16
C GLN A 263 60.45 -6.27 -27.05
N ALA A 264 60.36 -5.60 -25.89
CA ALA A 264 61.02 -4.32 -25.65
C ALA A 264 62.55 -4.45 -25.68
N LYS A 265 63.12 -5.52 -25.10
CA LYS A 265 64.56 -5.81 -25.16
C LYS A 265 65.03 -6.07 -26.59
N LYS A 266 64.26 -6.82 -27.38
CA LYS A 266 64.56 -7.09 -28.79
C LYS A 266 64.54 -5.81 -29.64
N LEU A 267 63.58 -4.92 -29.41
CA LEU A 267 63.50 -3.62 -30.06
C LEU A 267 64.69 -2.71 -29.72
N ARG A 268 65.13 -2.69 -28.46
CA ARG A 268 66.33 -1.93 -28.05
C ARG A 268 67.59 -2.41 -28.75
N LEU A 269 67.82 -3.72 -28.82
CA LEU A 269 68.97 -4.30 -29.54
C LEU A 269 68.95 -3.94 -31.03
N GLN A 270 67.77 -3.92 -31.66
CA GLN A 270 67.64 -3.50 -33.06
C GLN A 270 67.93 -2.01 -33.27
N GLN A 271 67.55 -1.15 -32.31
CA GLN A 271 67.87 0.28 -32.36
C GLN A 271 69.38 0.54 -32.20
N GLU A 272 70.04 -0.12 -31.25
CA GLU A 272 71.49 -0.01 -31.06
C GLU A 272 72.27 -0.46 -32.31
N GLN A 273 71.82 -1.53 -32.98
CA GLN A 273 72.43 -2.00 -34.23
C GLN A 273 72.27 -0.99 -35.37
N LEU A 274 71.08 -0.38 -35.50
CA LEU A 274 70.83 0.66 -36.52
C LEU A 274 71.65 1.92 -36.30
N GLU A 275 71.90 2.30 -35.04
CA GLU A 275 72.78 3.43 -34.71
C GLU A 275 74.25 3.13 -35.04
N ALA A 276 74.71 1.90 -34.77
CA ALA A 276 76.05 1.45 -35.15
C ALA A 276 76.25 1.45 -36.68
N ASP A 277 75.27 0.94 -37.42
CA ASP A 277 75.32 0.89 -38.89
C ASP A 277 75.33 2.31 -39.50
N ARG A 278 74.57 3.26 -38.92
CA ARG A 278 74.60 4.67 -39.33
C ARG A 278 75.98 5.30 -39.17
N LYS A 279 76.63 5.06 -38.03
CA LYS A 279 77.95 5.62 -37.74
C LYS A 279 79.02 5.07 -38.70
N ALA A 280 78.96 3.77 -39.01
CA ALA A 280 79.85 3.16 -40.00
C ALA A 280 79.66 3.75 -41.41
N LEU A 281 78.43 4.12 -41.76
CA LEU A 281 78.09 4.76 -43.04
C LEU A 281 78.62 6.20 -43.12
N GLU A 282 78.56 6.96 -42.02
CA GLU A 282 79.15 8.30 -41.92
C GLU A 282 80.69 8.26 -42.06
N ASP A 283 81.34 7.29 -41.42
CA ASP A 283 82.80 7.10 -41.53
C ASP A 283 83.22 6.79 -42.97
N GLN A 284 82.46 5.93 -43.68
CA GLN A 284 82.70 5.63 -45.10
C GLN A 284 82.50 6.86 -46.01
N GLN A 285 81.51 7.69 -45.73
CA GLN A 285 81.29 8.93 -46.49
C GLN A 285 82.42 9.94 -46.29
N ALA A 286 82.98 10.03 -45.07
CA ALA A 286 84.13 10.87 -44.79
C ALA A 286 85.39 10.40 -45.54
N GLU A 287 85.62 9.09 -45.62
CA GLU A 287 86.74 8.51 -46.36
C GLU A 287 86.65 8.77 -47.88
N ILE A 288 85.44 8.67 -48.45
CA ILE A 288 85.19 8.99 -49.86
C ILE A 288 85.50 10.46 -50.16
N LYS A 289 84.99 11.40 -49.34
CA LYS A 289 85.27 12.83 -49.52
C LYS A 289 86.76 13.16 -49.47
N ALA A 290 87.50 12.56 -48.53
CA ALA A 290 88.95 12.77 -48.44
C ALA A 290 89.69 12.27 -49.69
N ARG A 291 89.21 11.18 -50.30
CA ARG A 291 89.76 10.64 -51.55
C ARG A 291 89.47 11.53 -52.76
N GLU A 292 88.28 12.09 -52.84
CA GLU A 292 87.86 12.98 -53.92
C GLU A 292 88.60 14.32 -53.89
N GLU A 293 88.83 14.90 -52.69
CA GLU A 293 89.63 16.13 -52.54
C GLU A 293 91.09 15.94 -52.96
N ALA A 294 91.70 14.78 -52.67
CA ALA A 294 93.05 14.45 -53.10
C ALA A 294 93.20 14.28 -54.63
N ALA A 295 92.18 13.72 -55.28
CA ALA A 295 92.14 13.55 -56.74
C ALA A 295 91.90 14.89 -57.48
N TYR A 296 91.12 15.80 -56.90
CA TYR A 296 90.85 17.12 -57.47
C TYR A 296 92.12 18.00 -57.52
N LEU A 297 92.94 17.97 -56.46
CA LEU A 297 94.18 18.74 -56.36
C LEU A 297 95.28 18.32 -57.36
N THR A 298 95.31 17.05 -57.77
CA THR A 298 96.30 16.54 -58.74
C THR A 298 95.97 16.90 -60.18
N VAL A 299 94.69 17.02 -60.53
CA VAL A 299 94.25 17.42 -61.88
C VAL A 299 94.42 18.93 -62.10
N TYR A 300 94.23 19.75 -61.06
CA TYR A 300 94.31 21.21 -61.15
C TYR A 300 95.73 21.73 -61.42
N SER A 301 96.80 21.09 -60.89
CA SER A 301 98.18 21.55 -61.14
C SER A 301 98.67 21.21 -62.56
N ALA A 302 98.26 20.06 -63.12
CA ALA A 302 98.63 19.66 -64.48
C ALA A 302 97.98 20.53 -65.57
N MET A 303 96.76 21.04 -65.33
CA MET A 303 96.09 21.96 -66.26
C MET A 303 96.72 23.35 -66.34
N TRP A 304 97.36 23.82 -65.25
CA TRP A 304 97.91 25.17 -65.18
C TRP A 304 99.26 25.30 -65.92
N ASP A 305 100.09 24.25 -65.89
CA ASP A 305 101.37 24.21 -66.58
C ASP A 305 101.22 24.07 -68.11
N GLU A 306 100.22 23.31 -68.58
CA GLU A 306 99.92 23.15 -70.03
C GLU A 306 99.34 24.45 -70.65
N ALA A 307 98.52 25.19 -69.90
CA ALA A 307 97.91 26.46 -70.34
C ALA A 307 98.93 27.59 -70.54
N THR A 308 100.00 27.62 -69.74
CA THR A 308 101.05 28.66 -69.82
C THR A 308 101.97 28.44 -71.03
N ARG A 309 102.17 27.18 -71.44
CA ARG A 309 103.00 26.82 -72.60
C ARG A 309 102.27 27.02 -73.94
N LEU A 310 100.96 26.80 -74.00
CA LEU A 310 100.15 27.05 -75.20
C LEU A 310 99.98 28.56 -75.50
N ASN A 311 99.96 29.41 -74.47
CA ASN A 311 99.69 30.85 -74.64
C ASN A 311 100.85 31.62 -75.30
N MET A 312 102.09 31.14 -75.23
CA MET A 312 103.23 31.77 -75.91
C MET A 312 103.31 31.47 -77.41
N VAL A 313 102.72 30.35 -77.86
CA VAL A 313 102.82 29.90 -79.26
C VAL A 313 101.61 30.39 -80.09
N VAL A 314 100.45 30.60 -79.47
CA VAL A 314 99.20 30.96 -80.17
C VAL A 314 99.03 32.47 -80.41
N VAL A 315 99.69 33.34 -79.62
CA VAL A 315 99.49 34.80 -79.66
C VAL A 315 100.07 35.49 -80.91
N ASN A 316 100.92 34.83 -81.70
CA ASN A 316 101.42 35.40 -82.96
C ASN A 316 100.50 35.08 -84.16
N ASP A 317 99.92 33.89 -84.21
CA ASP A 317 99.04 33.47 -85.31
C ASP A 317 97.58 33.96 -85.14
N SER A 318 97.11 34.16 -83.89
CA SER A 318 95.74 34.67 -83.63
C SER A 318 95.55 36.15 -83.98
N ALA A 319 96.63 36.95 -83.97
CA ALA A 319 96.61 38.35 -84.41
C ALA A 319 96.34 38.49 -85.92
N ILE A 320 96.69 37.48 -86.73
CA ILE A 320 96.42 37.45 -88.18
C ILE A 320 94.95 37.06 -88.45
N ALA A 321 94.40 36.12 -87.68
CA ALA A 321 93.01 35.67 -87.84
C ALA A 321 91.97 36.73 -87.40
N MET A 322 92.24 37.51 -86.35
CA MET A 322 91.33 38.59 -85.92
C MET A 322 91.18 39.71 -86.96
N ASN A 323 92.22 39.97 -87.77
CA ASN A 323 92.12 40.90 -88.90
C ASN A 323 91.16 40.37 -89.99
N ALA A 324 91.11 39.05 -90.21
CA ALA A 324 90.21 38.46 -91.19
C ALA A 324 88.73 38.53 -90.75
N ASP A 325 88.44 38.48 -89.45
CA ASP A 325 87.08 38.66 -88.95
C ASP A 325 86.65 40.14 -88.95
N PHE A 326 87.58 41.09 -88.82
CA PHE A 326 87.29 42.52 -89.02
C PHE A 326 86.97 42.84 -90.49
N ASP A 327 87.69 42.23 -91.44
CA ASP A 327 87.35 42.33 -92.87
C ASP A 327 85.98 41.71 -93.18
N ARG A 328 85.56 40.69 -92.44
CA ARG A 328 84.24 40.07 -92.57
C ARG A 328 83.11 40.98 -92.04
N ALA A 329 83.37 41.79 -91.01
CA ALA A 329 82.43 42.84 -90.58
C ALA A 329 82.33 43.98 -91.61
N LYS A 330 83.40 44.27 -92.36
CA LYS A 330 83.35 45.20 -93.52
C LYS A 330 82.44 44.69 -94.64
N ALA A 331 82.17 43.39 -94.72
CA ALA A 331 81.17 42.85 -95.66
C ALA A 331 79.72 43.18 -95.25
N GLU A 332 79.46 43.56 -94.01
CA GLU A 332 78.16 44.09 -93.58
C GLU A 332 77.94 45.54 -94.02
N ASP A 333 79.00 46.27 -94.37
CA ASP A 333 78.98 47.59 -95.01
C ASP A 333 78.45 47.53 -96.47
N GLU A 334 78.68 46.43 -97.19
CA GLU A 334 78.15 46.23 -98.55
C GLU A 334 76.63 45.96 -98.55
N LYS A 335 76.09 45.47 -97.42
CA LYS A 335 74.66 45.17 -97.24
C LYS A 335 73.78 46.43 -97.17
N VAL A 336 74.37 47.61 -96.95
CA VAL A 336 73.69 48.91 -97.08
C VAL A 336 73.61 49.36 -98.56
N ARG A 337 74.50 48.88 -99.43
CA ARG A 337 74.68 49.43 -100.79
C ARG A 337 73.63 48.95 -101.81
N VAL A 338 73.05 47.77 -101.63
CA VAL A 338 72.08 47.18 -102.59
C VAL A 338 70.66 47.74 -102.43
N GLU A 339 70.22 48.14 -101.24
CA GLU A 339 68.86 48.65 -101.04
C GLU A 339 68.69 50.14 -101.43
N GLN A 340 69.69 51.00 -101.21
CA GLN A 340 69.54 52.44 -101.48
C GLN A 340 69.88 52.85 -102.93
N LEU A 341 70.77 52.14 -103.63
CA LEU A 341 71.04 52.38 -105.06
C LEU A 341 69.84 52.09 -105.97
N SER A 342 68.90 51.24 -105.52
CA SER A 342 67.67 50.92 -106.27
C SER A 342 66.66 52.08 -106.28
N ALA A 343 66.68 52.97 -105.27
CA ALA A 343 65.75 54.09 -105.15
C ALA A 343 66.25 55.38 -105.82
N ALA A 344 67.57 55.59 -105.92
CA ALA A 344 68.16 56.78 -106.56
C ALA A 344 68.14 56.70 -108.10
N LYS A 345 68.35 55.51 -108.68
CA LYS A 345 68.48 55.33 -110.14
C LYS A 345 67.18 55.58 -110.93
N ALA A 346 66.02 55.29 -110.32
CA ALA A 346 64.71 55.51 -110.96
C ALA A 346 64.31 56.99 -111.06
N ARG A 347 64.85 57.87 -110.20
CA ARG A 347 64.55 59.31 -110.23
C ARG A 347 65.44 60.09 -111.20
N ALA A 348 66.71 59.68 -111.36
CA ALA A 348 67.64 60.34 -112.27
C ALA A 348 67.30 60.13 -113.77
N GLU A 349 66.79 58.95 -114.16
CA GLU A 349 66.48 58.67 -115.59
C GLU A 349 65.29 59.47 -116.15
N LEU A 350 64.32 59.84 -115.32
CA LEU A 350 63.17 60.66 -115.74
C LEU A 350 63.58 62.11 -116.05
N VAL A 351 64.41 62.72 -115.21
CA VAL A 351 64.82 64.13 -115.34
C VAL A 351 65.70 64.35 -116.58
N VAL A 352 66.64 63.44 -116.85
CA VAL A 352 67.53 63.53 -118.03
C VAL A 352 66.74 63.40 -119.35
N LYS A 353 65.67 62.61 -119.36
CA LYS A 353 64.83 62.43 -120.55
C LYS A 353 64.03 63.69 -120.89
N ASP A 354 63.56 64.42 -119.88
CA ASP A 354 62.80 65.65 -120.06
C ASP A 354 63.71 66.84 -120.44
N GLN A 355 64.90 66.95 -119.84
CA GLN A 355 65.90 67.96 -120.23
C GLN A 355 66.27 67.86 -121.73
N LYS A 356 66.53 66.65 -122.24
CA LYS A 356 66.90 66.46 -123.65
C LYS A 356 65.80 66.88 -124.62
N LYS A 357 64.52 66.72 -124.27
CA LYS A 357 63.41 67.16 -125.10
C LYS A 357 63.29 68.67 -125.14
N ILE A 358 63.41 69.34 -123.98
CA ILE A 358 63.35 70.80 -123.89
C ILE A 358 64.50 71.42 -124.69
N GLN A 359 65.73 70.89 -124.56
CA GLN A 359 66.88 71.40 -125.31
C GLN A 359 66.72 71.24 -126.82
N ALA A 360 66.17 70.12 -127.30
CA ALA A 360 65.93 69.92 -128.72
C ALA A 360 64.96 70.96 -129.29
N GLU A 361 63.92 71.34 -128.53
CA GLU A 361 62.95 72.32 -128.96
C GLU A 361 63.50 73.76 -128.90
N ILE A 362 64.35 74.08 -127.91
CA ILE A 362 65.11 75.34 -127.89
C ILE A 362 65.93 75.49 -129.16
N ASN A 363 66.72 74.47 -129.51
CA ASN A 363 67.56 74.51 -130.70
C ASN A 363 66.74 74.71 -131.99
N ARG A 364 65.53 74.15 -132.03
CA ARG A 364 64.60 74.31 -133.16
C ARG A 364 64.06 75.74 -133.25
N VAL A 365 63.71 76.35 -132.12
CA VAL A 365 63.25 77.74 -132.04
C VAL A 365 64.38 78.72 -132.35
N ASP A 366 65.60 78.47 -131.87
CA ASP A 366 66.80 79.24 -132.23
C ASP A 366 67.03 79.25 -133.75
N LEU A 367 66.85 78.10 -134.40
CA LEU A 367 66.95 78.00 -135.86
C LEU A 367 65.90 78.89 -136.54
N MET A 368 64.63 78.85 -136.10
CA MET A 368 63.57 79.70 -136.64
C MET A 368 63.83 81.19 -136.42
N LEU A 369 64.37 81.58 -135.25
CA LEU A 369 64.79 82.96 -134.97
C LEU A 369 65.86 83.42 -135.95
N SER A 370 66.91 82.61 -136.15
CA SER A 370 68.01 82.92 -137.07
C SER A 370 67.57 83.01 -138.53
N GLU A 371 66.58 82.21 -138.94
CA GLU A 371 65.98 82.29 -140.26
C GLU A 371 65.09 83.54 -140.40
N SER A 372 64.40 83.94 -139.33
CA SER A 372 63.56 85.14 -139.31
C SER A 372 64.38 86.44 -139.37
N GLU A 373 65.56 86.49 -138.75
CA GLU A 373 66.45 87.67 -138.81
C GLU A 373 67.00 87.93 -140.21
N ASN A 374 67.07 86.89 -141.06
CA ASN A 374 67.50 87.03 -142.45
C ASN A 374 66.38 87.42 -143.41
N TYR A 375 65.12 87.22 -143.04
CA TYR A 375 63.99 87.53 -143.88
C TYR A 375 63.24 88.74 -143.35
N ASN A 376 63.02 89.71 -144.22
CA ASN A 376 62.22 90.90 -144.00
C ASN A 376 60.73 90.52 -143.78
N TYR A 377 60.41 89.81 -142.71
CA TYR A 377 59.04 89.59 -142.25
C TYR A 377 58.61 90.81 -141.45
N HIS A 378 58.06 91.74 -142.20
CA HIS A 378 57.20 92.78 -141.68
C HIS A 378 55.93 92.17 -141.08
N THR A 379 55.98 91.80 -139.79
CA THR A 379 54.87 91.91 -138.83
C THR A 379 55.44 91.83 -137.42
N ASN A 380 55.15 92.82 -136.57
CA ASN A 380 55.68 92.92 -135.20
C ASN A 380 55.27 91.73 -134.29
N GLU A 381 54.23 90.94 -134.64
CA GLU A 381 53.74 89.83 -133.79
C GLU A 381 54.52 88.53 -133.92
N ALA A 382 54.87 88.08 -135.13
CA ALA A 382 55.48 86.75 -135.30
C ALA A 382 56.86 86.65 -134.63
N ALA A 383 57.70 87.68 -134.80
CA ALA A 383 59.00 87.77 -134.13
C ALA A 383 58.85 87.84 -132.60
N GLN A 384 57.82 88.54 -132.10
CA GLN A 384 57.53 88.61 -130.67
C GLN A 384 57.08 87.25 -130.11
N ILE A 385 56.20 86.54 -130.81
CA ILE A 385 55.74 85.21 -130.40
C ILE A 385 56.91 84.24 -130.33
N ILE A 386 57.79 84.24 -131.32
CA ILE A 386 58.96 83.35 -131.32
C ILE A 386 59.91 83.73 -130.16
N ALA A 387 60.16 85.02 -129.91
CA ALA A 387 60.97 85.48 -128.79
C ALA A 387 60.36 85.09 -127.41
N ASP A 388 59.04 85.21 -127.24
CA ASP A 388 58.34 84.82 -126.01
C ASP A 388 58.38 83.29 -125.79
N LEU A 389 58.24 82.52 -126.88
CA LEU A 389 58.38 81.06 -126.84
C LEU A 389 59.80 80.65 -126.42
N TYR A 390 60.80 81.34 -126.97
CA TYR A 390 62.20 81.13 -126.62
C TYR A 390 62.47 81.39 -125.14
N ILE A 391 62.02 82.54 -124.60
CA ILE A 391 62.18 82.87 -123.17
C ILE A 391 61.48 81.82 -122.29
N SER A 392 60.28 81.39 -122.67
CA SER A 392 59.51 80.39 -121.92
C SER A 392 60.22 79.03 -121.88
N LEU A 393 60.71 78.56 -123.03
CA LEU A 393 61.48 77.31 -123.12
C LEU A 393 62.79 77.39 -122.33
N LYS A 394 63.50 78.51 -122.41
CA LYS A 394 64.77 78.72 -121.69
C LYS A 394 64.57 78.73 -120.17
N THR A 395 63.48 79.33 -119.70
CA THR A 395 63.10 79.29 -118.28
C THR A 395 62.76 77.88 -117.82
N ALA A 396 62.04 77.11 -118.66
CA ALA A 396 61.73 75.71 -118.35
C ALA A 396 62.99 74.83 -118.27
N LEU A 397 63.99 75.10 -119.13
CA LEU A 397 65.28 74.41 -119.08
C LEU A 397 66.04 74.71 -117.78
N ASP A 398 66.16 75.98 -117.38
CA ASP A 398 66.85 76.36 -116.14
C ASP A 398 66.25 75.69 -114.89
N VAL A 399 64.92 75.55 -114.84
CA VAL A 399 64.24 74.85 -113.74
C VAL A 399 64.56 73.35 -113.77
N ALA A 400 64.54 72.73 -114.94
CA ALA A 400 64.88 71.32 -115.09
C ALA A 400 66.36 71.04 -114.76
N GLU A 401 67.28 71.97 -115.07
CA GLU A 401 68.69 71.86 -114.70
C GLU A 401 68.92 71.95 -113.20
N LYS A 402 68.27 72.89 -112.51
CA LYS A 402 68.33 72.95 -111.04
C LYS A 402 67.79 71.69 -110.37
N ALA A 403 66.68 71.15 -110.87
CA ALA A 403 66.12 69.90 -110.33
C ALA A 403 67.03 68.69 -110.57
N GLY A 404 67.81 68.68 -111.66
CA GLY A 404 68.82 67.66 -111.92
C GLY A 404 70.05 67.77 -111.00
N LEU A 405 70.45 69.00 -110.65
CA LEU A 405 71.57 69.28 -109.76
C LEU A 405 71.30 68.89 -108.29
N ASP A 406 70.05 68.90 -107.83
CA ASP A 406 69.68 68.48 -106.47
C ASP A 406 69.48 66.96 -106.31
N LEU A 407 69.53 66.20 -107.40
CA LEU A 407 69.41 64.74 -107.39
C LEU A 407 70.73 64.01 -107.65
N GLY A 408 71.83 64.76 -107.80
CA GLY A 408 73.19 64.26 -108.02
C GLY A 408 73.91 63.85 -106.75
#